data_AF-A0A2E1D092-F1
#
_entry.id   AF-A0A2E1D092-F1
#
_cell.length_a   1.000
_cell.length_b   1.000
_cell.length_c   1.000
_cell.angle_alpha   90.00
_cell.angle_beta   90.00
_cell.angle_gamma   90.00
#
_symmetry.space_group_name_H-M   'P 1'
#
loop_
_entity.id
_entity.type
_entity.pdbx_description
1 polymer ?
#
loop_
_entity_poly.entity_id
_entity_poly.type
_entity_poly.pdbx_seq_one_letter_code
_entity_poly.pdbx_strand_id
1 'polypeptide(L)'
;MVLNCVLHKLNIDHIEEILSMAESMGAEYVELANTQFYSWASLNKKQLMPTKTQLEKAEFVTQKFRDRLGNKMKIYFVMPDYYSTRPKKCMNGWGNVFVTVQADGTVLPCHVASMLPNIEFENIKSTSLESIWYDSSSFNLFRGDSWMKEPCKTCPEKEKDLGGCRCQAYMLAGDPTLADPVCDKSPHHHIVKQVVKDAENFLPEEKPIIFRTDSESRRLITEKNAGSLDIEESRLFEDNVVASSDKSRVGSI
;
A
#
# COMPACT_ATOMS: atom_id res chain seq x y z
N MET A 1 -22.25 6.39 11.09
CA MET A 1 -20.93 5.87 11.53
C MET A 1 -20.30 5.04 10.43
N VAL A 2 -18.98 5.16 10.23
CA VAL A 2 -18.20 4.34 9.28
C VAL A 2 -17.32 3.37 10.07
N LEU A 3 -17.38 2.08 9.76
CA LEU A 3 -16.45 1.08 10.28
C LEU A 3 -15.45 0.72 9.18
N ASN A 4 -14.17 1.02 9.38
CA ASN A 4 -13.09 0.53 8.53
C ASN A 4 -12.43 -0.68 9.18
N CYS A 5 -12.28 -1.77 8.44
CA CYS A 5 -11.65 -3.00 8.87
C CYS A 5 -10.59 -3.43 7.85
N VAL A 6 -9.35 -3.56 8.34
CA VAL A 6 -8.25 -4.07 7.52
C VAL A 6 -8.30 -5.60 7.52
N LEU A 7 -8.42 -6.20 6.33
CA LEU A 7 -8.46 -7.63 6.11
C LEU A 7 -7.08 -8.20 5.77
N HIS A 8 -6.80 -9.39 6.27
CA HIS A 8 -5.60 -10.19 6.01
C HIS A 8 -5.91 -11.68 6.23
N LYS A 9 -4.96 -12.56 5.90
CA LYS A 9 -5.10 -14.02 5.98
C LYS A 9 -5.69 -14.54 7.30
N LEU A 10 -5.37 -13.89 8.42
CA LEU A 10 -5.75 -14.37 9.76
C LEU A 10 -7.17 -13.94 10.17
N ASN A 11 -7.77 -12.92 9.57
CA ASN A 11 -9.08 -12.40 9.98
C ASN A 11 -10.14 -12.45 8.87
N ILE A 12 -9.76 -12.64 7.62
CA ILE A 12 -10.68 -12.61 6.48
C ILE A 12 -11.74 -13.72 6.52
N ASP A 13 -11.45 -14.84 7.18
CA ASP A 13 -12.42 -15.91 7.40
C ASP A 13 -13.52 -15.55 8.42
N HIS A 14 -13.34 -14.49 9.20
CA HIS A 14 -14.29 -13.99 10.20
C HIS A 14 -15.16 -12.83 9.68
N ILE A 15 -15.29 -12.71 8.36
CA ILE A 15 -16.01 -11.61 7.71
C ILE A 15 -17.49 -11.56 8.08
N GLU A 16 -18.12 -12.71 8.36
CA GLU A 16 -19.51 -12.79 8.78
C GLU A 16 -19.69 -12.15 10.15
N GLU A 17 -18.79 -12.45 11.09
CA GLU A 17 -18.77 -11.89 12.43
C GLU A 17 -18.46 -10.38 12.39
N ILE A 18 -17.50 -9.96 11.57
CA ILE A 18 -17.16 -8.54 11.37
C ILE A 18 -18.38 -7.75 10.87
N LEU A 19 -19.09 -8.27 9.85
CA LEU A 19 -20.26 -7.61 9.29
C LEU A 19 -21.47 -7.64 10.23
N SER A 20 -21.67 -8.73 10.95
CA SER A 20 -22.73 -8.84 11.97
C SER A 20 -22.50 -7.86 13.12
N MET A 21 -21.23 -7.72 13.57
CA MET A 21 -20.85 -6.71 14.54
C MET A 21 -21.13 -5.30 14.00
N ALA A 22 -20.72 -5.00 12.77
CA ALA A 22 -20.95 -3.69 12.16
C ALA A 22 -22.45 -3.33 12.08
N GLU A 23 -23.29 -4.28 11.68
CA GLU A 23 -24.74 -4.13 11.67
C GLU A 23 -25.29 -3.87 13.08
N SER A 24 -24.85 -4.64 14.08
CA SER A 24 -25.31 -4.48 15.47
C SER A 24 -24.94 -3.11 16.07
N MET A 25 -23.82 -2.54 15.64
CA MET A 25 -23.38 -1.20 16.05
C MET A 25 -24.11 -0.09 15.27
N GLY A 26 -24.94 -0.42 14.28
CA GLY A 26 -25.63 0.55 13.44
C GLY A 26 -24.69 1.28 12.46
N ALA A 27 -23.67 0.60 11.93
CA ALA A 27 -22.80 1.19 10.92
C ALA A 27 -23.59 1.55 9.65
N GLU A 28 -23.38 2.77 9.14
CA GLU A 28 -23.95 3.21 7.86
C GLU A 28 -23.09 2.75 6.69
N TYR A 29 -21.78 2.70 6.91
CA TYR A 29 -20.78 2.28 5.95
C TYR A 29 -19.80 1.32 6.61
N VAL A 30 -19.44 0.26 5.89
CA VAL A 30 -18.38 -0.67 6.26
C VAL A 30 -17.38 -0.74 5.12
N GLU A 31 -16.13 -0.47 5.43
CA GLU A 31 -15.01 -0.58 4.51
C GLU A 31 -14.16 -1.77 4.89
N LEU A 32 -14.26 -2.84 4.10
CA LEU A 32 -13.47 -4.05 4.21
C LEU A 32 -12.27 -3.93 3.27
N ALA A 33 -11.16 -3.40 3.79
CA ALA A 33 -9.98 -3.09 2.99
C ALA A 33 -8.90 -4.15 3.18
N ASN A 34 -8.52 -4.87 2.12
CA ASN A 34 -7.40 -5.79 2.23
C ASN A 34 -6.08 -5.06 2.46
N THR A 35 -5.20 -5.68 3.24
CA THR A 35 -3.87 -5.15 3.58
C THR A 35 -3.08 -4.83 2.32
N GLN A 36 -2.57 -3.61 2.26
CA GLN A 36 -1.60 -3.22 1.23
C GLN A 36 -0.21 -3.62 1.69
N PHE A 37 0.53 -4.33 0.84
CA PHE A 37 1.84 -4.89 1.17
C PHE A 37 3.02 -4.06 0.65
N TYR A 38 2.81 -2.79 0.33
CA TYR A 38 3.88 -1.81 0.24
C TYR A 38 4.05 -1.11 1.59
N SER A 39 5.26 -0.63 1.92
CA SER A 39 5.62 -0.14 3.26
C SER A 39 5.63 -1.27 4.33
N TRP A 40 5.35 -0.96 5.59
CA TRP A 40 5.65 -1.82 6.75
C TRP A 40 5.04 -3.22 6.70
N ALA A 41 3.83 -3.37 6.14
CA ALA A 41 3.17 -4.68 6.03
C ALA A 41 3.95 -5.66 5.14
N SER A 42 4.88 -5.19 4.30
CA SER A 42 5.75 -6.04 3.48
C SER A 42 6.56 -7.05 4.32
N LEU A 43 7.00 -6.65 5.52
CA LEU A 43 7.73 -7.52 6.48
C LEU A 43 6.90 -8.74 6.90
N ASN A 44 5.58 -8.63 6.84
CA ASN A 44 4.64 -9.67 7.25
C ASN A 44 3.89 -10.29 6.05
N LYS A 45 4.26 -9.93 4.81
CA LYS A 45 3.55 -10.28 3.57
C LYS A 45 3.31 -11.78 3.43
N LYS A 46 4.32 -12.60 3.73
CA LYS A 46 4.25 -14.07 3.63
C LYS A 46 3.14 -14.67 4.52
N GLN A 47 2.94 -14.11 5.71
CA GLN A 47 1.99 -14.62 6.70
C GLN A 47 0.59 -14.01 6.54
N LEU A 48 0.51 -12.76 6.07
CA LEU A 48 -0.72 -11.98 6.06
C LEU A 48 -1.43 -11.95 4.70
N MET A 49 -0.80 -12.37 3.60
CA MET A 49 -1.43 -12.43 2.28
C MET A 49 -2.55 -13.49 2.27
N PRO A 50 -3.84 -13.10 2.08
CA PRO A 50 -4.94 -14.07 1.98
C PRO A 50 -4.73 -15.03 0.81
N THR A 51 -5.31 -16.23 0.88
CA THR A 51 -5.41 -17.13 -0.27
C THR A 51 -6.56 -16.73 -1.18
N LYS A 52 -6.56 -17.24 -2.42
CA LYS A 52 -7.66 -17.07 -3.37
C LYS A 52 -8.98 -17.61 -2.80
N THR A 53 -8.95 -18.79 -2.19
CA THR A 53 -10.13 -19.42 -1.58
C THR A 53 -10.72 -18.56 -0.46
N GLN A 54 -9.86 -17.95 0.37
CA GLN A 54 -10.32 -17.03 1.41
C GLN A 54 -11.01 -15.79 0.83
N LEU A 55 -10.46 -15.23 -0.24
CA LEU A 55 -11.03 -14.08 -0.93
C LEU A 55 -12.39 -14.40 -1.56
N GLU A 56 -12.50 -15.54 -2.27
CA GLU A 56 -13.74 -15.98 -2.90
C GLU A 56 -14.86 -16.20 -1.86
N LYS A 57 -14.52 -16.84 -0.72
CA LYS A 57 -15.46 -17.00 0.40
C LYS A 57 -15.87 -15.66 1.00
N ALA A 58 -14.91 -14.76 1.20
CA ALA A 58 -15.17 -13.44 1.77
C ALA A 58 -16.05 -12.56 0.88
N GLU A 59 -15.81 -12.59 -0.42
CA GLU A 59 -16.64 -11.91 -1.42
C GLU A 59 -18.06 -12.47 -1.43
N PHE A 60 -18.20 -13.79 -1.39
CA PHE A 60 -19.50 -14.45 -1.32
C PHE A 60 -20.32 -14.06 -0.08
N VAL A 61 -19.70 -14.07 1.11
CA VAL A 61 -20.37 -13.63 2.35
C VAL A 61 -20.72 -12.14 2.29
N THR A 62 -19.81 -11.31 1.79
CA THR A 62 -20.07 -9.88 1.61
C THR A 62 -21.29 -9.64 0.71
N GLN A 63 -21.41 -10.38 -0.38
CA GLN A 63 -22.54 -10.26 -1.29
C GLN A 63 -23.86 -10.63 -0.62
N LYS A 64 -23.90 -11.69 0.19
CA LYS A 64 -25.10 -12.04 0.99
C LYS A 64 -25.55 -10.90 1.90
N PHE A 65 -24.62 -10.22 2.56
CA PHE A 65 -24.95 -9.07 3.42
C PHE A 65 -25.45 -7.88 2.60
N ARG A 66 -24.83 -7.59 1.44
CA ARG A 66 -25.33 -6.54 0.53
C ARG A 66 -26.76 -6.81 0.09
N ASP A 67 -27.07 -8.04 -0.31
CA ASP A 67 -28.40 -8.44 -0.77
C ASP A 67 -29.44 -8.35 0.36
N ARG A 68 -29.06 -8.74 1.59
CA ARG A 68 -29.95 -8.70 2.77
C ARG A 68 -30.21 -7.28 3.28
N LEU A 69 -29.18 -6.44 3.32
CA LEU A 69 -29.24 -5.12 3.99
C LEU A 69 -29.60 -3.98 3.03
N GLY A 70 -29.33 -4.14 1.74
CA GLY A 70 -29.53 -3.09 0.75
C GLY A 70 -28.85 -1.79 1.18
N ASN A 71 -29.63 -0.71 1.28
CA ASN A 71 -29.11 0.62 1.63
C ASN A 71 -29.02 0.90 3.14
N LYS A 72 -29.41 -0.05 4.01
CA LYS A 72 -29.32 0.16 5.48
C LYS A 72 -27.87 0.23 5.97
N MET A 73 -26.97 -0.48 5.29
CA MET A 73 -25.53 -0.47 5.56
C MET A 73 -24.80 -0.71 4.23
N LYS A 74 -24.02 0.27 3.78
CA LYS A 74 -23.25 0.17 2.54
C LYS A 74 -21.92 -0.52 2.80
N ILE A 75 -21.64 -1.58 2.06
CA ILE A 75 -20.43 -2.40 2.28
C ILE A 75 -19.49 -2.28 1.08
N TYR A 76 -18.31 -1.73 1.32
CA TYR A 76 -17.21 -1.67 0.35
C TYR A 76 -16.23 -2.81 0.63
N PHE A 77 -15.93 -3.61 -0.39
CA PHE A 77 -14.94 -4.69 -0.30
C PHE A 77 -13.82 -4.37 -1.28
N VAL A 78 -12.63 -4.07 -0.75
CA VAL A 78 -11.47 -3.70 -1.54
C VAL A 78 -10.59 -4.92 -1.72
N MET A 79 -10.63 -5.51 -2.91
CA MET A 79 -9.76 -6.63 -3.29
C MET A 79 -8.27 -6.27 -3.16
N PRO A 80 -7.41 -7.20 -2.73
CA PRO A 80 -5.96 -7.01 -2.76
C PRO A 80 -5.45 -6.99 -4.20
N ASP A 81 -4.59 -6.01 -4.51
CA ASP A 81 -4.14 -5.78 -5.89
C ASP A 81 -3.39 -6.99 -6.48
N TYR A 82 -2.76 -7.83 -5.65
CA TYR A 82 -2.03 -9.03 -6.05
C TYR A 82 -2.87 -10.07 -6.80
N TYR A 83 -4.20 -10.02 -6.67
CA TYR A 83 -5.14 -10.91 -7.36
C TYR A 83 -5.78 -10.29 -8.60
N SER A 84 -5.36 -9.07 -8.98
CA SER A 84 -5.78 -8.40 -10.22
C SER A 84 -4.76 -8.60 -11.35
N THR A 85 -5.20 -8.44 -12.60
CA THR A 85 -4.33 -8.40 -13.78
C THR A 85 -4.10 -6.98 -14.32
N ARG A 86 -4.88 -6.01 -13.83
CA ARG A 86 -4.73 -4.58 -14.14
C ARG A 86 -4.67 -3.78 -12.83
N PRO A 87 -3.75 -2.83 -12.70
CA PRO A 87 -3.72 -1.97 -11.53
C PRO A 87 -4.89 -0.99 -11.59
N LYS A 88 -5.31 -0.52 -10.41
CA LYS A 88 -6.23 0.62 -10.30
C LYS A 88 -5.42 1.92 -10.38
N LYS A 89 -6.10 3.02 -10.72
CA LYS A 89 -5.54 4.36 -10.59
C LYS A 89 -5.31 4.68 -9.09
N CYS A 90 -4.08 4.44 -8.62
CA CYS A 90 -3.74 4.57 -7.20
C CYS A 90 -4.01 6.00 -6.71
N MET A 91 -4.86 6.15 -5.68
CA MET A 91 -5.34 7.44 -5.16
C MET A 91 -5.86 8.37 -6.29
N ASN A 92 -6.47 7.80 -7.32
CA ASN A 92 -6.93 8.52 -8.52
C ASN A 92 -5.82 9.30 -9.29
N GLY A 93 -4.56 8.92 -9.10
CA GLY A 93 -3.39 9.45 -9.82
C GLY A 93 -2.47 10.23 -8.90
N TRP A 94 -1.16 10.10 -9.11
CA TRP A 94 -0.14 10.83 -8.35
C TRP A 94 -0.36 12.33 -8.45
N GLY A 95 -0.51 12.99 -7.30
CA GLY A 95 -0.74 14.43 -7.22
C GLY A 95 -1.95 14.90 -8.02
N ASN A 96 -2.96 14.05 -8.25
CA ASN A 96 -4.11 14.40 -9.10
C ASN A 96 -5.35 14.82 -8.31
N VAL A 97 -5.55 14.22 -7.12
CA VAL A 97 -6.70 14.54 -6.24
C VAL A 97 -6.29 14.74 -4.78
N PHE A 98 -5.33 13.96 -4.27
CA PHE A 98 -5.01 13.93 -2.84
C PHE A 98 -3.76 14.72 -2.50
N VAL A 99 -3.79 15.33 -1.33
CA VAL A 99 -2.64 15.89 -0.61
C VAL A 99 -2.62 15.26 0.77
N THR A 100 -1.44 14.84 1.23
CA THR A 100 -1.21 14.49 2.64
C THR A 100 -0.25 15.49 3.25
N VAL A 101 -0.60 16.07 4.40
CA VAL A 101 0.31 16.91 5.18
C VAL A 101 0.71 16.12 6.42
N GLN A 102 1.99 15.78 6.54
CA GLN A 102 2.53 15.08 7.70
C GLN A 102 2.59 16.02 8.91
N ALA A 103 2.73 15.44 10.12
CA ALA A 103 2.72 16.19 11.37
C ALA A 103 3.84 17.25 11.48
N ASP A 104 4.96 17.04 10.79
CA ASP A 104 6.08 18.00 10.71
C ASP A 104 5.85 19.13 9.68
N GLY A 105 4.82 19.00 8.84
CA GLY A 105 4.44 19.93 7.77
C GLY A 105 4.85 19.47 6.38
N THR A 106 5.53 18.33 6.22
CA THR A 106 5.92 17.79 4.91
C THR A 106 4.69 17.44 4.09
N VAL A 107 4.64 17.86 2.83
CA VAL A 107 3.48 17.73 1.96
C VAL A 107 3.73 16.67 0.89
N LEU A 108 2.86 15.68 0.80
CA LEU A 108 3.01 14.50 -0.05
C LEU A 108 1.86 14.34 -1.05
N PRO A 109 2.13 13.87 -2.28
CA PRO A 109 1.12 13.58 -3.30
C PRO A 109 0.32 12.28 -3.04
N CYS A 110 0.80 11.44 -2.12
CA CYS A 110 0.04 10.33 -1.53
C CYS A 110 0.59 10.00 -0.14
N HIS A 111 -0.18 9.27 0.67
CA HIS A 111 0.17 8.99 2.07
C HIS A 111 1.52 8.29 2.28
N VAL A 112 1.97 7.49 1.29
CA VAL A 112 3.19 6.67 1.38
C VAL A 112 4.32 7.20 0.51
N ALA A 113 4.18 8.36 -0.13
CA ALA A 113 5.17 8.87 -1.10
C ALA A 113 6.57 9.05 -0.50
N SER A 114 6.67 9.35 0.80
CA SER A 114 7.94 9.56 1.51
C SER A 114 8.86 8.34 1.55
N MET A 115 8.35 7.14 1.20
CA MET A 115 9.20 5.95 1.11
C MET A 115 10.03 5.88 -0.18
N LEU A 116 9.69 6.70 -1.18
CA LEU A 116 10.38 6.70 -2.46
C LEU A 116 11.73 7.42 -2.30
N PRO A 117 12.84 6.81 -2.72
CA PRO A 117 14.16 7.41 -2.58
C PRO A 117 14.32 8.57 -3.56
N ASN A 118 15.22 9.50 -3.22
CA ASN A 118 15.63 10.60 -4.11
C ASN A 118 14.50 11.54 -4.52
N ILE A 119 13.48 11.71 -3.67
CA ILE A 119 12.44 12.73 -3.84
C ILE A 119 12.44 13.62 -2.60
N GLU A 120 12.73 14.90 -2.80
CA GLU A 120 12.56 15.91 -1.76
C GLU A 120 11.12 16.44 -1.79
N PHE A 121 10.48 16.46 -0.63
CA PHE A 121 9.11 16.95 -0.48
C PHE A 121 9.12 18.27 0.29
N GLU A 122 8.34 19.23 -0.21
CA GLU A 122 8.25 20.56 0.37
C GLU A 122 7.47 20.58 1.69
N ASN A 123 7.75 21.59 2.53
CA ASN A 123 7.05 21.80 3.79
C ASN A 123 6.07 22.98 3.69
N ILE A 124 4.85 22.79 4.20
CA ILE A 124 3.78 23.82 4.16
C ILE A 124 4.13 25.09 4.94
N LYS A 125 5.08 25.01 5.89
CA LYS A 125 5.55 26.15 6.68
C LYS A 125 6.44 27.10 5.87
N SER A 126 7.06 26.62 4.80
CA SER A 126 7.97 27.39 3.95
C SER A 126 7.39 27.70 2.57
N THR A 127 6.52 26.84 2.04
CA THR A 127 5.97 26.95 0.68
C THR A 127 4.45 26.86 0.74
N SER A 128 3.74 27.71 -0.02
CA SER A 128 2.27 27.67 -0.06
C SER A 128 1.75 26.37 -0.66
N LEU A 129 0.60 25.89 -0.18
CA LEU A 129 0.01 24.65 -0.70
C LEU A 129 -0.27 24.72 -2.21
N GLU A 130 -0.65 25.90 -2.70
CA GLU A 130 -0.89 26.14 -4.12
C GLU A 130 0.38 25.91 -4.95
N SER A 131 1.52 26.49 -4.54
CA SER A 131 2.77 26.31 -5.26
C SER A 131 3.30 24.88 -5.15
N ILE A 132 3.15 24.24 -3.98
CA ILE A 132 3.45 22.81 -3.85
C ILE A 132 2.59 22.00 -4.82
N TRP A 133 1.29 22.29 -4.91
CA TRP A 133 0.39 21.53 -5.76
C TRP A 133 0.68 21.70 -7.25
N TYR A 134 0.86 22.93 -7.74
CA TYR A 134 0.99 23.20 -9.17
C TYR A 134 2.44 23.18 -9.66
N ASP A 135 3.39 23.65 -8.88
CA ASP A 135 4.75 23.96 -9.35
C ASP A 135 5.82 22.98 -8.85
N SER A 136 5.57 22.25 -7.75
CA SER A 136 6.61 21.36 -7.20
C SER A 136 7.02 20.26 -8.16
N SER A 137 8.32 19.95 -8.17
CA SER A 137 8.84 18.81 -8.91
C SER A 137 8.31 17.50 -8.33
N SER A 138 8.15 17.42 -7.01
CA SER A 138 7.68 16.23 -6.28
C SER A 138 6.24 15.84 -6.66
N PHE A 139 5.31 16.81 -6.76
CA PHE A 139 3.93 16.54 -7.19
C PHE A 139 3.81 16.31 -8.69
N ASN A 140 4.64 16.94 -9.51
CA ASN A 140 4.60 16.78 -10.96
C ASN A 140 5.39 15.55 -11.47
N LEU A 141 6.22 14.92 -10.63
CA LEU A 141 7.13 13.83 -11.01
C LEU A 141 6.43 12.67 -11.74
N PHE A 142 5.29 12.22 -11.21
CA PHE A 142 4.49 11.13 -11.79
C PHE A 142 3.08 11.58 -12.18
N ARG A 143 2.85 12.90 -12.31
CA ARG A 143 1.56 13.44 -12.73
C ARG A 143 1.40 13.31 -14.25
N GLY A 144 0.23 12.90 -14.70
CA GLY A 144 -0.02 12.62 -16.12
C GLY A 144 0.70 11.36 -16.61
N ASP A 145 1.07 11.31 -17.88
CA ASP A 145 1.63 10.13 -18.55
C ASP A 145 3.01 10.37 -19.22
N SER A 146 3.52 11.60 -19.20
CA SER A 146 4.77 11.98 -19.88
C SER A 146 6.02 11.31 -19.32
N TRP A 147 6.01 10.92 -18.04
CA TRP A 147 7.09 10.24 -17.34
C TRP A 147 7.15 8.73 -17.63
N MET A 148 6.10 8.16 -18.23
CA MET A 148 5.93 6.71 -18.33
C MET A 148 6.98 6.07 -19.24
N LYS A 149 7.52 4.95 -18.78
CA LYS A 149 8.37 4.03 -19.58
C LYS A 149 7.51 2.94 -20.24
N GLU A 150 8.10 2.18 -21.15
CA GLU A 150 7.45 0.97 -21.66
C GLU A 150 7.21 -0.05 -20.53
N PRO A 151 6.09 -0.80 -20.57
CA PRO A 151 5.05 -0.82 -21.61
C PRO A 151 4.00 0.30 -21.49
N CYS A 152 3.99 1.08 -20.40
CA CYS A 152 2.95 2.05 -20.12
C CYS A 152 2.91 3.20 -21.14
N LYS A 153 4.08 3.65 -21.62
CA LYS A 153 4.23 4.78 -22.56
C LYS A 153 3.34 4.65 -23.80
N THR A 154 3.29 3.45 -24.39
CA THR A 154 2.51 3.14 -25.60
C THR A 154 1.21 2.38 -25.30
N CYS A 155 0.92 2.09 -24.03
CA CYS A 155 -0.26 1.32 -23.65
C CYS A 155 -1.55 2.13 -23.87
N PRO A 156 -2.59 1.56 -24.52
CA PRO A 156 -3.88 2.23 -24.68
C PRO A 156 -4.66 2.39 -23.35
N GLU A 157 -4.23 1.74 -22.28
CA GLU A 157 -4.87 1.79 -20.95
C GLU A 157 -4.24 2.84 -20.02
N LYS A 158 -3.16 3.51 -20.44
CA LYS A 158 -2.35 4.37 -19.56
C LYS A 158 -3.13 5.49 -18.87
N GLU A 159 -4.14 6.07 -19.51
CA GLU A 159 -4.98 7.11 -18.89
C GLU A 159 -6.00 6.56 -17.88
N LYS A 160 -6.32 5.26 -17.98
CA LYS A 160 -7.26 4.58 -17.08
C LYS A 160 -6.64 4.29 -15.73
N ASP A 161 -5.39 3.82 -15.71
CA ASP A 161 -4.70 3.40 -14.48
C ASP A 161 -3.51 4.28 -14.08
N LEU A 162 -3.04 5.16 -14.97
CA LEU A 162 -1.84 5.98 -14.80
C LEU A 162 -0.61 5.15 -14.38
N GLY A 163 -0.51 3.95 -14.94
CA GLY A 163 0.59 3.01 -14.72
C GLY A 163 0.51 2.24 -13.40
N GLY A 164 -0.48 2.51 -12.53
CA GLY A 164 -0.65 1.90 -11.22
C GLY A 164 0.07 2.62 -10.07
N CYS A 165 0.36 1.92 -8.98
CA CYS A 165 0.97 2.48 -7.77
C CYS A 165 2.51 2.61 -7.88
N ARG A 166 3.04 3.83 -7.73
CA ARG A 166 4.50 4.11 -7.77
C ARG A 166 5.25 3.45 -6.60
N CYS A 167 4.64 3.47 -5.40
CA CYS A 167 5.20 2.86 -4.20
C CYS A 167 5.26 1.33 -4.30
N GLN A 168 4.28 0.70 -4.95
CA GLN A 168 4.30 -0.74 -5.22
C GLN A 168 5.32 -1.10 -6.28
N ALA A 169 5.43 -0.32 -7.36
CA ALA A 169 6.47 -0.48 -8.38
C ALA A 169 7.88 -0.42 -7.76
N TYR A 170 8.13 0.55 -6.88
CA TYR A 170 9.40 0.63 -6.15
C TYR A 170 9.63 -0.57 -5.22
N MET A 171 8.63 -0.94 -4.39
CA MET A 171 8.82 -2.05 -3.44
C MET A 171 9.09 -3.39 -4.13
N LEU A 172 8.41 -3.67 -5.23
CA LEU A 172 8.51 -4.95 -5.92
C LEU A 172 9.63 -4.96 -6.98
N ALA A 173 9.78 -3.90 -7.76
CA ALA A 173 10.71 -3.86 -8.89
C ALA A 173 11.94 -2.95 -8.67
N GLY A 174 11.99 -2.18 -7.57
CA GLY A 174 13.13 -1.33 -7.21
C GLY A 174 13.18 0.03 -7.92
N ASP A 175 12.24 0.33 -8.81
CA ASP A 175 12.19 1.60 -9.54
C ASP A 175 10.72 2.09 -9.65
N PRO A 176 10.37 3.27 -9.07
CA PRO A 176 9.00 3.80 -9.10
C PRO A 176 8.52 4.22 -10.50
N THR A 177 9.43 4.37 -11.47
CA THR A 177 9.11 4.75 -12.86
C THR A 177 8.64 3.55 -13.70
N LEU A 178 8.79 2.32 -13.19
CA LEU A 178 8.37 1.11 -13.90
C LEU A 178 6.86 0.90 -13.83
N ALA A 179 6.33 0.11 -14.77
CA ALA A 179 4.96 -0.36 -14.73
C ALA A 179 4.70 -1.14 -13.44
N ASP A 180 3.58 -0.85 -12.77
CA ASP A 180 3.18 -1.56 -11.56
C ASP A 180 3.18 -3.09 -11.81
N PRO A 181 3.95 -3.89 -11.04
CA PRO A 181 4.04 -5.33 -11.23
C PRO A 181 2.72 -6.10 -11.10
N VAL A 182 1.65 -5.49 -10.56
CA VAL A 182 0.30 -6.08 -10.63
C VAL A 182 -0.21 -6.20 -12.07
N CYS A 183 0.19 -5.30 -12.96
CA CYS A 183 -0.17 -5.37 -14.37
C CYS A 183 0.48 -6.58 -15.04
N ASP A 184 -0.30 -7.43 -15.72
CA ASP A 184 0.23 -8.59 -16.44
C ASP A 184 1.17 -8.25 -17.61
N LYS A 185 1.14 -6.99 -18.07
CA LYS A 185 2.06 -6.45 -19.09
C LYS A 185 3.41 -6.05 -18.51
N SER A 186 3.53 -5.89 -17.19
CA SER A 186 4.79 -5.52 -16.54
C SER A 186 5.81 -6.66 -16.69
N PRO A 187 7.07 -6.38 -17.06
CA PRO A 187 8.11 -7.42 -17.09
C PRO A 187 8.37 -8.04 -15.70
N HIS A 188 7.98 -7.33 -14.63
CA HIS A 188 8.13 -7.77 -13.25
C HIS A 188 6.89 -8.50 -12.68
N HIS A 189 5.88 -8.77 -13.50
CA HIS A 189 4.64 -9.42 -13.04
C HIS A 189 4.85 -10.82 -12.44
N HIS A 190 5.95 -11.49 -12.80
CA HIS A 190 6.34 -12.76 -12.20
C HIS A 190 6.53 -12.68 -10.67
N ILE A 191 6.92 -11.52 -10.13
CA ILE A 191 7.08 -11.29 -8.68
C ILE A 191 5.72 -11.42 -7.98
N VAL A 192 4.67 -10.79 -8.53
CA VAL A 192 3.30 -10.86 -7.98
C VAL A 192 2.77 -12.30 -8.04
N LYS A 193 2.98 -12.99 -9.18
CA LYS A 193 2.60 -14.41 -9.33
C LYS A 193 3.28 -15.28 -8.28
N GLN A 194 4.55 -15.03 -7.98
CA GLN A 194 5.28 -15.80 -6.98
C GLN A 194 4.71 -15.55 -5.58
N VAL A 195 4.41 -14.30 -5.21
CA VAL A 195 3.79 -13.98 -3.91
C VAL A 195 2.44 -14.69 -3.74
N VAL A 196 1.60 -14.68 -4.77
CA VAL A 196 0.30 -15.38 -4.73
C VAL A 196 0.52 -16.89 -4.58
N LYS A 197 1.45 -17.48 -5.34
CA LYS A 197 1.78 -18.91 -5.23
C LYS A 197 2.30 -19.27 -3.83
N ASP A 198 3.12 -18.41 -3.23
CA ASP A 198 3.65 -18.64 -1.89
C ASP A 198 2.54 -18.55 -0.83
N ALA A 199 1.59 -17.63 -0.99
CA ALA A 199 0.45 -17.50 -0.08
C ALA A 199 -0.44 -18.75 -0.04
N GLU A 200 -0.63 -19.42 -1.19
CA GLU A 200 -1.36 -20.69 -1.30
C GLU A 200 -0.64 -21.85 -0.63
N ASN A 201 0.69 -21.90 -0.74
CA ASN A 201 1.49 -23.00 -0.20
C ASN A 201 2.02 -22.73 1.22
N PHE A 202 1.68 -21.58 1.81
CA PHE A 202 2.16 -21.20 3.13
C PHE A 202 1.55 -22.12 4.19
N LEU A 203 2.36 -23.05 4.70
CA LEU A 203 2.07 -23.79 5.91
C LEU A 203 2.16 -22.82 7.10
N PRO A 204 1.19 -22.81 8.03
CA PRO A 204 1.23 -21.92 9.18
C PRO A 204 2.46 -22.23 10.04
N GLU A 205 3.50 -21.42 9.88
CA GLU A 205 4.58 -21.31 10.85
C GLU A 205 4.28 -20.06 11.66
N GLU A 206 3.86 -20.24 12.92
CA GLU A 206 3.57 -19.12 13.83
C GLU A 206 4.87 -18.37 14.13
N LYS A 207 5.13 -17.34 13.34
CA LYS A 207 6.18 -16.36 13.63
C LYS A 207 5.52 -15.11 14.19
N PRO A 208 6.12 -14.45 15.18
CA PRO A 208 5.61 -13.18 15.67
C PRO A 208 5.47 -12.17 14.53
N ILE A 209 4.32 -11.50 14.46
CA ILE A 209 4.11 -10.38 13.55
C ILE A 209 5.04 -9.24 13.94
N ILE A 210 5.76 -8.69 12.97
CA ILE A 210 6.63 -7.53 13.18
C ILE A 210 5.77 -6.27 13.16
N PHE A 211 5.38 -5.84 14.35
CA PHE A 211 4.66 -4.58 14.54
C PHE A 211 5.57 -3.37 14.32
N ARG A 212 4.98 -2.26 13.88
CA ARG A 212 5.71 -0.99 13.77
C ARG A 212 5.84 -0.35 15.14
N THR A 213 6.79 -0.83 15.92
CA THR A 213 7.20 -0.21 17.17
C THR A 213 8.49 0.55 16.99
N ASP A 214 8.74 1.45 17.94
CA ASP A 214 9.98 2.17 18.11
C ASP A 214 11.21 1.24 18.20
N SER A 215 11.08 0.11 18.89
CA SER A 215 12.15 -0.87 19.04
C SER A 215 12.42 -1.64 17.75
N GLU A 216 11.38 -2.15 17.09
CA GLU A 216 11.52 -2.90 15.83
C GLU A 216 12.06 -2.01 14.72
N SER A 217 11.64 -0.75 14.67
CA SER A 217 12.16 0.21 13.70
C SER A 217 13.65 0.47 13.88
N ARG A 218 14.13 0.67 15.12
CA ARG A 218 15.57 0.86 15.39
C ARG A 218 16.38 -0.41 15.11
N ARG A 219 15.83 -1.59 15.44
CA ARG A 219 16.44 -2.89 15.13
C ARG A 219 16.66 -3.05 13.63
N LEU A 220 15.61 -2.86 12.83
CA LEU A 220 15.67 -3.01 11.38
C LEU A 220 16.58 -1.97 10.71
N ILE A 221 16.61 -0.72 11.21
CA ILE A 221 17.59 0.28 10.75
C ILE A 221 19.03 -0.21 11.00
N THR A 222 19.30 -0.77 12.18
CA THR A 222 20.62 -1.31 12.52
C THR A 222 20.98 -2.50 11.62
N GLU A 223 20.02 -3.39 11.35
CA GLU A 223 20.20 -4.53 10.44
C GLU A 223 20.44 -4.11 8.99
N LYS A 224 19.76 -3.06 8.51
CA LYS A 224 20.04 -2.44 7.20
C LYS A 224 21.49 -1.98 7.13
N ASN A 225 21.94 -1.22 8.12
CA ASN A 225 23.29 -0.66 8.14
C ASN A 225 24.38 -1.73 8.27
N ALA A 226 24.04 -2.89 8.84
CA ALA A 226 24.90 -4.07 8.86
C ALA A 226 24.89 -4.89 7.55
N GLY A 227 24.02 -4.56 6.60
CA GLY A 227 23.85 -5.31 5.35
C GLY A 227 23.11 -6.64 5.53
N SER A 228 22.34 -6.80 6.61
CA SER A 228 21.68 -8.06 6.98
C SER A 228 20.27 -8.20 6.42
N LEU A 229 19.63 -7.09 6.00
CA LEU A 229 18.30 -7.13 5.41
C LEU A 229 18.34 -7.56 3.95
N ASP A 230 17.28 -8.23 3.49
CA ASP A 230 17.13 -8.49 2.06
C ASP A 230 16.86 -7.18 1.27
N ILE A 231 16.86 -7.28 -0.06
CA ILE A 231 16.71 -6.10 -0.91
C ILE A 231 15.33 -5.46 -0.82
N GLU A 232 14.26 -6.21 -0.56
CA GLU A 232 12.91 -5.65 -0.40
C GLU A 232 12.77 -4.98 0.96
N GLU A 233 13.28 -5.60 2.02
CA GLU A 233 13.27 -5.07 3.38
C GLU A 233 14.14 -3.81 3.48
N SER A 234 15.29 -3.79 2.80
CA SER A 234 16.18 -2.62 2.76
C SER A 234 15.52 -1.39 2.12
N ARG A 235 14.55 -1.57 1.22
CA ARG A 235 13.80 -0.47 0.56
C ARG A 235 12.82 0.24 1.50
N LEU A 236 12.56 -0.29 2.70
CA LEU A 236 11.71 0.35 3.70
C LEU A 236 12.36 1.56 4.37
N PHE A 237 13.68 1.71 4.20
CA PHE A 237 14.50 2.65 4.93
C PHE A 237 15.37 3.45 3.96
N GLU A 238 15.56 4.72 4.26
CA GLU A 238 16.46 5.61 3.52
C GLU A 238 17.92 5.16 3.64
N ASP A 239 18.75 5.43 2.63
CA ASP A 239 20.09 4.83 2.52
C ASP A 239 21.08 5.24 3.60
N ASN A 240 20.87 6.39 4.24
CA ASN A 240 21.75 6.91 5.30
C ASN A 240 21.05 6.98 6.67
N VAL A 241 19.90 6.32 6.84
CA VAL A 241 19.19 6.41 8.12
C VAL A 241 19.99 5.73 9.23
N VAL A 242 20.15 6.45 10.34
CA VAL A 242 20.77 5.94 11.57
C VAL A 242 19.70 5.81 12.64
N ALA A 243 19.72 4.70 13.37
CA ALA A 243 18.83 4.48 14.49
C ALA A 243 19.15 5.53 15.58
N SER A 244 18.15 6.32 15.96
CA SER A 244 18.34 7.35 16.97
C SER A 244 18.23 6.76 18.37
N SER A 245 19.15 7.11 19.27
CA SER A 245 19.04 6.79 20.69
C SER A 245 18.03 7.68 21.43
N ASP A 246 17.60 8.79 20.82
CA ASP A 246 16.55 9.66 21.35
C ASP A 246 15.18 8.97 21.24
N LYS A 247 14.33 9.15 22.25
CA LYS A 247 12.93 8.68 22.23
C LYS A 247 12.01 9.59 21.42
N SER A 248 12.43 10.81 21.11
CA SER A 248 11.63 11.77 20.33
C SER A 248 11.57 11.44 18.84
N ARG A 249 12.54 10.67 18.33
CA ARG A 249 12.66 10.25 16.92
C ARG A 249 13.24 8.85 16.81
N VAL A 250 12.72 8.06 15.88
CA VAL A 250 13.15 6.66 15.67
C VAL A 250 14.45 6.58 14.88
N GLY A 251 14.63 7.47 13.89
CA GLY A 251 15.85 7.57 13.09
C GLY A 251 16.13 8.99 12.65
N SER A 252 17.34 9.21 12.16
CA SER A 252 17.82 10.46 11.57
C SER A 252 18.67 10.18 10.34
N ILE A 253 18.65 11.10 9.38
CA ILE A 253 19.52 11.11 8.20
C ILE A 253 20.66 12.09 8.49
#